data_AF-A0A8B8Z5U2-F1
#
_entry.id   AF-A0A8B8Z5U2-F1
#
_cell.length_a   1.000
_cell.length_b   1.000
_cell.length_c   1.000
_cell.angle_alpha   90.00
_cell.angle_beta   90.00
_cell.angle_gamma   90.00
#
_symmetry.space_group_name_H-M   'P 1'
#
loop_
_entity.id
_entity.type
_entity.pdbx_description
1 polymer ?
#
loop_
_entity_poly.entity_id
_entity_poly.type
_entity_poly.pdbx_seq_one_letter_code
_entity_poly.pdbx_strand_id
1 'polypeptide(L)'
;MDSPGDPEGPRPPEGDGPPGGARETSRRLSREQIFVLISAASINLGSMMCYSILGPFFPKEAEKKGASNTVIGMIFGCYALFDLLASLVFGKYLAHIGAKFMFVAGMFVSGGVTVLFGVLDQVPEGPVFIAMCFLVRITDAISFAAAITASCSILAKAFPNNVATVMGSLESFSGLGLVLGPPLGGFLYQSFGYEVPFILLGCIVLLMVPLNMCILPNYESDPGKHSFWKLIILPKVAFISFIITSLSSGFGFLDPTLSLFVLEK
;
A
#
# COMPACT_ATOMS: atom_id res chain seq x y z
N MET A 1 7.90 -90.75 19.65
CA MET A 1 7.90 -90.55 21.11
C MET A 1 8.86 -89.42 21.40
N ASP A 2 8.29 -88.34 21.94
CA ASP A 2 8.87 -87.16 22.59
C ASP A 2 9.87 -86.25 21.85
N SER A 3 9.38 -85.03 21.57
CA SER A 3 10.15 -83.82 21.30
C SER A 3 10.72 -83.22 22.59
N PRO A 4 11.94 -82.65 22.56
CA PRO A 4 12.35 -81.57 23.47
C PRO A 4 12.37 -80.22 22.73
N GLY A 5 11.95 -79.17 23.43
CA GLY A 5 11.67 -77.84 22.88
C GLY A 5 12.89 -77.01 22.47
N ASP A 6 12.67 -76.14 21.49
CA ASP A 6 13.58 -75.08 21.06
C ASP A 6 13.39 -73.79 21.90
N PRO A 7 14.48 -73.04 22.16
CA PRO A 7 14.47 -71.82 22.97
C PRO A 7 13.93 -70.60 22.21
N GLU A 8 13.23 -69.73 22.93
CA GLU A 8 12.72 -68.43 22.44
C GLU A 8 13.87 -67.55 21.89
N GLY A 9 13.80 -67.21 20.61
CA GLY A 9 14.63 -66.17 19.99
C GLY A 9 14.20 -64.75 20.41
N PRO A 10 15.10 -63.75 20.37
CA PRO A 10 14.77 -62.39 20.78
C PRO A 10 13.75 -61.74 19.82
N ARG A 11 12.75 -61.07 20.41
CA ARG A 11 11.73 -60.29 19.70
C ARG A 11 12.36 -59.22 18.80
N PRO A 12 11.83 -58.97 17.59
CA PRO A 12 12.26 -57.86 16.76
C PRO A 12 11.92 -56.52 17.43
N PRO A 13 12.75 -55.48 17.27
CA PRO A 13 12.47 -54.16 17.78
C PRO A 13 11.24 -53.55 17.09
N GLU A 14 10.48 -52.82 17.87
CA GLU A 14 9.24 -52.14 17.52
C GLU A 14 9.38 -51.29 16.24
N GLY A 15 8.33 -51.31 15.42
CA GLY A 15 8.32 -50.66 14.11
C GLY A 15 8.59 -49.16 14.17
N ASP A 16 9.47 -48.72 13.28
CA ASP A 16 9.60 -47.33 12.84
C ASP A 16 8.28 -46.89 12.17
N GLY A 17 7.34 -46.40 12.99
CA GLY A 17 6.29 -45.53 12.51
C GLY A 17 6.92 -44.25 11.91
N PRO A 18 6.32 -43.65 10.88
CA PRO A 18 6.87 -42.44 10.27
C PRO A 18 7.05 -41.37 11.35
N PRO A 19 8.18 -40.63 11.35
CA PRO A 19 8.47 -39.64 12.37
C PRO A 19 7.32 -38.64 12.39
N GLY A 20 6.84 -38.39 13.61
CA GLY A 20 5.63 -37.66 13.91
C GLY A 20 5.44 -36.46 13.00
N GLY A 21 4.20 -36.30 12.54
CA GLY A 21 3.74 -35.13 11.82
C GLY A 21 4.38 -33.91 12.45
N ALA A 22 5.22 -33.24 11.65
CA ALA A 22 5.80 -31.97 12.00
C ALA A 22 4.63 -31.11 12.45
N ARG A 23 4.50 -30.97 13.77
CA ARG A 23 3.62 -29.98 14.37
C ARG A 23 4.06 -28.70 13.68
N GLU A 24 3.21 -28.24 12.77
CA GLU A 24 3.25 -26.92 12.19
C GLU A 24 3.16 -26.01 13.41
N THR A 25 4.32 -25.73 13.97
CA THR A 25 4.45 -25.01 15.23
C THR A 25 4.14 -23.61 14.78
N SER A 26 2.86 -23.23 14.88
CA SER A 26 2.36 -21.90 14.56
C SER A 26 3.34 -20.94 15.21
N ARG A 27 4.26 -20.41 14.39
CA ARG A 27 5.42 -19.68 14.87
C ARG A 27 4.83 -18.34 15.27
N ARG A 28 4.39 -18.24 16.52
CA ARG A 28 3.68 -17.07 17.05
C ARG A 28 4.54 -15.86 16.74
N LEU A 29 3.98 -14.91 16.01
CA LEU A 29 4.65 -13.67 15.69
C LEU A 29 5.04 -12.97 16.98
N SER A 30 6.23 -12.36 17.00
CA SER A 30 6.63 -11.50 18.11
C SER A 30 5.66 -10.31 18.22
N ARG A 31 5.49 -9.74 19.42
CA ARG A 31 4.69 -8.52 19.62
C ARG A 31 5.16 -7.39 18.70
N GLU A 32 6.46 -7.23 18.52
CA GLU A 32 7.06 -6.23 17.63
C GLU A 32 6.68 -6.47 16.16
N GLN A 33 6.69 -7.73 15.71
CA GLN A 33 6.30 -8.11 14.36
C GLN A 33 4.82 -7.80 14.11
N ILE A 34 3.95 -8.13 15.06
CA ILE A 34 2.52 -7.81 15.00
C ILE A 34 2.32 -6.30 14.90
N PHE A 35 3.04 -5.53 15.72
CA PHE A 35 2.96 -4.08 15.70
C PHE A 35 3.41 -3.46 14.38
N VAL A 36 4.53 -3.93 13.80
CA VAL A 36 5.00 -3.51 12.48
C VAL A 36 3.96 -3.85 11.40
N LEU A 37 3.36 -5.05 11.46
CA LEU A 37 2.34 -5.46 10.52
C LEU A 37 1.08 -4.58 10.60
N ILE A 38 0.59 -4.31 11.81
CA ILE A 38 -0.57 -3.43 12.04
C ILE A 38 -0.28 -2.00 11.55
N SER A 39 0.92 -1.51 11.81
CA SER A 39 1.39 -0.19 11.37
C SER A 39 1.39 -0.08 9.84
N ALA A 40 1.96 -1.07 9.16
CA ALA A 40 2.03 -1.13 7.70
C ALA A 40 0.65 -1.35 7.04
N ALA A 41 -0.20 -2.15 7.67
CA ALA A 41 -1.57 -2.40 7.22
C ALA A 41 -2.46 -1.15 7.35
N SER A 42 -2.38 -0.45 8.48
CA SER A 42 -3.23 0.72 8.74
C SER A 42 -2.92 1.87 7.78
N ILE A 43 -1.64 2.12 7.48
CA ILE A 43 -1.27 3.12 6.48
C ILE A 43 -1.73 2.73 5.09
N ASN A 44 -1.56 1.46 4.67
CA ASN A 44 -1.96 1.04 3.33
C ASN A 44 -3.46 1.18 3.15
N LEU A 45 -4.22 0.73 4.14
CA LEU A 45 -5.66 0.91 4.15
C LEU A 45 -6.05 2.40 4.11
N GLY A 46 -5.44 3.23 4.97
CA GLY A 46 -5.74 4.67 5.04
C GLY A 46 -5.40 5.43 3.76
N SER A 47 -4.20 5.24 3.23
CA SER A 47 -3.76 5.87 1.98
C SER A 47 -4.55 5.40 0.77
N MET A 48 -4.86 4.10 0.66
CA MET A 48 -5.70 3.61 -0.45
C MET A 48 -7.14 4.09 -0.35
N MET A 49 -7.65 4.26 0.86
CA MET A 49 -8.95 4.88 1.08
C MET A 49 -8.95 6.34 0.62
N CYS A 50 -7.90 7.11 0.97
CA CYS A 50 -7.74 8.51 0.50
C CYS A 50 -7.59 8.60 -1.03
N TYR A 51 -6.89 7.64 -1.65
CA TYR A 51 -6.77 7.57 -3.10
C TYR A 51 -8.14 7.29 -3.76
N SER A 52 -8.91 6.34 -3.23
CA SER A 52 -10.17 5.91 -3.86
C SER A 52 -11.34 6.87 -3.61
N ILE A 53 -11.31 7.64 -2.52
CA ILE A 53 -12.42 8.53 -2.14
C ILE A 53 -12.72 9.62 -3.17
N LEU A 54 -11.76 9.94 -4.04
CA LEU A 54 -11.89 10.94 -5.10
C LEU A 54 -12.94 10.53 -6.14
N GLY A 55 -12.99 9.25 -6.54
CA GLY A 55 -13.76 8.78 -7.69
C GLY A 55 -15.23 9.22 -7.71
N PRO A 56 -16.02 9.03 -6.64
CA PRO A 56 -17.47 9.23 -6.68
C PRO A 56 -17.96 10.66 -6.86
N PHE A 57 -17.19 11.67 -6.46
CA PHE A 57 -17.69 13.05 -6.40
C PHE A 57 -16.70 14.10 -6.91
N PHE A 58 -15.39 13.83 -6.90
CA PHE A 58 -14.40 14.82 -7.38
C PHE A 58 -14.58 15.21 -8.86
N PRO A 59 -14.84 14.30 -9.82
CA PRO A 59 -14.99 14.70 -11.22
C PRO A 59 -16.13 15.70 -11.44
N LYS A 60 -17.26 15.50 -10.75
CA LYS A 60 -18.41 16.41 -10.80
C LYS A 60 -18.06 17.79 -10.25
N GLU A 61 -17.31 17.85 -9.15
CA GLU A 61 -16.91 19.11 -8.55
C GLU A 61 -15.87 19.85 -9.40
N ALA A 62 -14.93 19.10 -9.99
CA ALA A 62 -13.96 19.66 -10.92
C ALA A 62 -14.63 20.22 -12.20
N GLU A 63 -15.65 19.54 -12.72
CA GLU A 63 -16.40 19.99 -13.89
C GLU A 63 -17.16 21.29 -13.62
N LYS A 64 -17.84 21.40 -12.46
CA LYS A 64 -18.50 22.65 -12.04
C LYS A 64 -17.53 23.83 -11.98
N LYS A 65 -16.27 23.58 -11.60
CA LYS A 65 -15.20 24.58 -11.54
C LYS A 65 -14.49 24.83 -12.88
N GLY A 66 -15.02 24.28 -13.97
CA GLY A 66 -14.55 24.51 -15.34
C GLY A 66 -13.44 23.57 -15.81
N ALA A 67 -13.15 22.47 -15.10
CA ALA A 67 -12.22 21.46 -15.59
C ALA A 67 -12.89 20.59 -16.67
N SER A 68 -12.22 20.40 -17.81
CA SER A 68 -12.70 19.47 -18.83
C SER A 68 -12.47 18.01 -18.40
N ASN A 69 -13.28 17.09 -18.95
CA ASN A 69 -13.13 15.64 -18.71
C ASN A 69 -11.71 15.13 -19.01
N THR A 70 -11.04 15.70 -20.02
CA THR A 70 -9.63 15.38 -20.33
C THR A 70 -8.68 15.83 -19.22
N VAL A 71 -8.90 17.02 -18.64
CA VAL A 71 -8.10 17.51 -17.51
C VAL A 71 -8.33 16.67 -16.26
N ILE A 72 -9.58 16.29 -15.98
CA ILE A 72 -9.90 15.38 -14.87
C ILE A 72 -9.15 14.05 -15.04
N GLY A 73 -9.20 13.44 -16.23
CA GLY A 73 -8.43 12.24 -16.53
C GLY A 73 -6.93 12.42 -16.32
N MET A 74 -6.37 13.58 -16.68
CA MET A 74 -4.96 13.91 -16.42
C MET A 74 -4.64 14.06 -14.93
N ILE A 75 -5.55 14.60 -14.11
CA ILE A 75 -5.40 14.71 -12.65
C ILE A 75 -5.38 13.32 -11.98
N PHE A 76 -6.16 12.37 -12.49
CA PHE A 76 -6.07 10.97 -12.05
C PHE A 76 -4.77 10.31 -12.53
N GLY A 77 -4.42 10.48 -13.81
CA GLY A 77 -3.25 9.84 -14.42
C GLY A 77 -1.90 10.36 -13.89
N CYS A 78 -1.79 11.65 -13.55
CA CYS A 78 -0.53 12.20 -13.06
C CYS A 78 -0.10 11.56 -11.73
N TYR A 79 -1.05 11.15 -10.89
CA TYR A 79 -0.74 10.45 -9.65
C TYR A 79 0.06 9.17 -9.92
N ALA A 80 -0.41 8.32 -10.83
CA ALA A 80 0.28 7.07 -11.16
C ALA A 80 1.67 7.32 -11.78
N LEU A 81 1.81 8.37 -12.61
CA LEU A 81 3.10 8.75 -13.19
C LEU A 81 4.11 9.17 -12.11
N PHE A 82 3.71 10.05 -11.19
CA PHE A 82 4.61 10.54 -10.16
C PHE A 82 4.87 9.52 -9.05
N ASP A 83 3.90 8.65 -8.75
CA ASP A 83 4.09 7.49 -7.86
C ASP A 83 5.16 6.53 -8.42
N LEU A 84 5.09 6.22 -9.72
CA LEU A 84 6.13 5.45 -10.40
C LEU A 84 7.49 6.15 -10.31
N LEU A 85 7.59 7.43 -10.67
CA LEU A 85 8.89 8.13 -10.64
C LEU A 85 9.46 8.21 -9.22
N ALA A 86 8.62 8.51 -8.23
CA ALA A 86 9.01 8.63 -6.84
C ALA A 86 9.46 7.29 -6.25
N SER A 87 8.74 6.19 -6.54
CA SER A 87 9.11 4.86 -6.04
C SER A 87 10.49 4.40 -6.55
N LEU A 88 10.84 4.72 -7.81
CA LEU A 88 12.18 4.45 -8.35
C LEU A 88 13.28 5.24 -7.61
N VAL A 89 13.01 6.51 -7.28
CA VAL A 89 13.95 7.37 -6.56
C VAL A 89 14.10 6.90 -5.11
N PHE A 90 12.98 6.74 -4.40
CA PHE A 90 12.99 6.34 -2.99
C PHE A 90 13.54 4.93 -2.80
N GLY A 91 13.33 3.99 -3.72
CA GLY A 91 13.97 2.67 -3.66
C GLY A 91 15.49 2.74 -3.62
N LYS A 92 16.11 3.70 -4.32
CA LYS A 92 17.56 3.92 -4.31
C LYS A 92 18.04 4.65 -3.05
N TYR A 93 17.33 5.67 -2.60
CA TYR A 93 17.76 6.53 -1.48
C TYR A 93 17.25 6.09 -0.10
N LEU A 94 16.37 5.09 -0.03
CA LEU A 94 15.82 4.54 1.21
C LEU A 94 16.89 4.25 2.27
N ALA A 95 18.03 3.70 1.86
CA ALA A 95 19.13 3.37 2.78
C ALA A 95 19.78 4.60 3.41
N HIS A 96 19.81 5.73 2.71
CA HIS A 96 20.39 6.98 3.21
C HIS A 96 19.40 7.82 4.02
N ILE A 97 18.12 7.82 3.61
CA ILE A 97 17.05 8.58 4.28
C ILE A 97 16.62 7.90 5.59
N GLY A 98 16.65 6.55 5.60
CA GLY A 98 16.16 5.73 6.70
C GLY A 98 14.69 5.36 6.53
N ALA A 99 14.38 4.07 6.66
CA ALA A 99 13.04 3.54 6.38
C ALA A 99 11.97 4.12 7.33
N LYS A 100 12.27 4.20 8.63
CA LYS A 100 11.32 4.77 9.61
C LYS A 100 10.99 6.22 9.32
N PHE A 101 12.00 7.05 9.05
CA PHE A 101 11.78 8.47 8.76
C PHE A 101 10.96 8.64 7.49
N MET A 102 11.31 7.92 6.42
CA MET A 102 10.59 7.99 5.14
C MET A 102 9.13 7.52 5.26
N PHE A 103 8.88 6.48 6.07
CA PHE A 103 7.53 6.01 6.38
C PHE A 103 6.69 7.08 7.11
N VAL A 104 7.24 7.64 8.19
CA VAL A 104 6.54 8.64 9.04
C VAL A 104 6.34 9.95 8.29
N ALA A 105 7.36 10.43 7.56
CA ALA A 105 7.27 11.64 6.75
C ALA A 105 6.26 11.48 5.61
N GLY A 106 6.28 10.34 4.91
CA GLY A 106 5.30 10.05 3.85
C GLY A 106 3.86 10.06 4.36
N MET A 107 3.59 9.44 5.52
CA MET A 107 2.26 9.51 6.16
C MET A 107 1.85 10.93 6.52
N PHE A 108 2.77 11.69 7.14
CA PHE A 108 2.48 13.04 7.59
C PHE A 108 2.12 13.95 6.42
N VAL A 109 2.90 13.88 5.33
CA VAL A 109 2.63 14.66 4.13
C VAL A 109 1.36 14.18 3.44
N SER A 110 1.14 12.87 3.27
CA SER A 110 -0.09 12.35 2.65
C SER A 110 -1.35 12.75 3.43
N GLY A 111 -1.33 12.65 4.77
CA GLY A 111 -2.43 13.12 5.61
C GLY A 111 -2.69 14.62 5.48
N GLY A 112 -1.63 15.45 5.52
CA GLY A 112 -1.74 16.90 5.37
C GLY A 112 -2.22 17.34 3.99
N VAL A 113 -1.75 16.67 2.94
CA VAL A 113 -2.15 16.90 1.54
C VAL A 113 -3.58 16.44 1.30
N THR A 114 -4.02 15.36 1.94
CA THR A 114 -5.44 14.91 1.91
C THR A 114 -6.33 15.98 2.54
N VAL A 115 -5.99 16.51 3.72
CA VAL A 115 -6.74 17.62 4.34
C VAL A 115 -6.76 18.84 3.41
N LEU A 116 -5.61 19.19 2.82
CA LEU A 116 -5.50 20.30 1.88
C LEU A 116 -6.40 20.11 0.65
N PHE A 117 -6.54 18.87 0.16
CA PHE A 117 -7.43 18.54 -0.94
C PHE A 117 -8.90 18.84 -0.62
N GLY A 118 -9.31 18.63 0.64
CA GLY A 118 -10.66 18.98 1.10
C GLY A 118 -10.94 20.48 1.06
N VAL A 119 -9.93 21.31 1.33
CA VAL A 119 -10.05 22.79 1.34
C VAL A 119 -9.94 23.38 -0.07
N LEU A 120 -9.60 22.58 -1.10
CA LEU A 120 -9.55 23.05 -2.49
C LEU A 120 -10.91 23.54 -3.02
N ASP A 121 -12.01 23.19 -2.36
CA ASP A 121 -13.32 23.71 -2.72
C ASP A 121 -13.44 25.23 -2.49
N GLN A 122 -12.63 25.81 -1.61
CA GLN A 122 -12.61 27.25 -1.35
C GLN A 122 -11.77 28.05 -2.38
N VAL A 123 -11.02 27.36 -3.25
CA VAL A 123 -10.16 27.99 -4.26
C VAL A 123 -11.02 28.50 -5.43
N PRO A 124 -10.72 29.70 -5.98
CA PRO A 124 -11.42 30.25 -7.12
C PRO A 124 -11.42 29.32 -8.33
N GLU A 125 -12.53 29.33 -9.07
CA GLU A 125 -12.71 28.56 -10.30
C GLU A 125 -11.66 28.90 -11.37
N GLY A 126 -11.41 27.95 -12.28
CA GLY A 126 -10.51 28.15 -13.42
C GLY A 126 -9.09 27.58 -13.25
N PRO A 127 -8.07 28.16 -13.93
CA PRO A 127 -6.74 27.55 -14.02
C PRO A 127 -6.02 27.35 -12.69
N VAL A 128 -6.32 28.20 -11.70
CA VAL A 128 -5.69 28.14 -10.36
C VAL A 128 -6.15 26.89 -9.60
N PHE A 129 -7.46 26.57 -9.64
CA PHE A 129 -7.99 25.34 -9.06
C PHE A 129 -7.33 24.10 -9.69
N ILE A 130 -7.27 24.05 -11.02
CA ILE A 130 -6.66 22.93 -11.76
C ILE A 130 -5.19 22.76 -11.37
N ALA A 131 -4.42 23.86 -11.35
CA ALA A 131 -3.01 23.82 -10.96
C ALA A 131 -2.82 23.31 -9.52
N MET A 132 -3.67 23.74 -8.59
CA MET A 132 -3.65 23.26 -7.21
C MET A 132 -4.01 21.77 -7.12
N CYS A 133 -5.01 21.28 -7.87
CA CYS A 133 -5.32 19.85 -7.93
C CYS A 133 -4.11 19.03 -8.39
N PHE A 134 -3.39 19.46 -9.43
CA PHE A 134 -2.17 18.79 -9.87
C PHE A 134 -1.09 18.80 -8.79
N LEU A 135 -0.83 19.95 -8.15
CA LEU A 135 0.19 20.05 -7.09
C LEU A 135 -0.11 19.13 -5.91
N VAL A 136 -1.36 19.12 -5.44
CA VAL A 136 -1.78 18.29 -4.31
C VAL A 136 -1.70 16.81 -4.71
N ARG A 137 -2.14 16.42 -5.92
CA ARG A 137 -2.06 15.03 -6.40
C ARG A 137 -0.64 14.53 -6.60
N ILE A 138 0.25 15.37 -7.13
CA ILE A 138 1.68 15.02 -7.29
C ILE A 138 2.33 14.85 -5.93
N THR A 139 2.04 15.76 -4.99
CA THR A 139 2.61 15.68 -3.64
C THR A 139 2.10 14.44 -2.90
N ASP A 140 0.83 14.11 -3.04
CA ASP A 140 0.25 12.89 -2.45
C ASP A 140 0.89 11.64 -3.05
N ALA A 141 1.06 11.58 -4.38
CA ALA A 141 1.72 10.47 -5.06
C ALA A 141 3.16 10.23 -4.56
N ILE A 142 3.93 11.31 -4.42
CA ILE A 142 5.31 11.22 -3.90
C ILE A 142 5.30 10.73 -2.44
N SER A 143 4.36 11.22 -1.64
CA SER A 143 4.23 10.86 -0.22
C SER A 143 3.83 9.40 -0.04
N PHE A 144 2.89 8.94 -0.85
CA PHE A 144 2.45 7.55 -0.91
C PHE A 144 3.59 6.63 -1.33
N ALA A 145 4.30 6.97 -2.41
CA ALA A 145 5.47 6.22 -2.89
C ALA A 145 6.56 6.09 -1.81
N ALA A 146 6.83 7.16 -1.06
CA ALA A 146 7.78 7.14 0.05
C ALA A 146 7.34 6.17 1.14
N ALA A 147 6.07 6.25 1.53
CA ALA A 147 5.55 5.45 2.63
C ALA A 147 5.42 3.97 2.28
N ILE A 148 4.95 3.62 1.08
CA ILE A 148 4.84 2.22 0.63
C ILE A 148 6.22 1.59 0.48
N THR A 149 7.19 2.31 -0.11
CA THR A 149 8.56 1.80 -0.29
C THR A 149 9.21 1.51 1.05
N ALA A 150 9.05 2.42 2.02
CA ALA A 150 9.53 2.21 3.37
C ALA A 150 8.83 1.04 4.07
N SER A 151 7.50 0.96 3.97
CA SER A 151 6.67 -0.10 4.54
C SER A 151 7.14 -1.48 4.07
N CYS A 152 7.29 -1.64 2.75
CA CYS A 152 7.76 -2.85 2.11
C CYS A 152 9.15 -3.25 2.63
N SER A 153 10.08 -2.30 2.72
CA SER A 153 11.42 -2.60 3.25
C SER A 153 11.41 -3.00 4.72
N ILE A 154 10.59 -2.36 5.55
CA ILE A 154 10.50 -2.67 6.98
C ILE A 154 9.90 -4.06 7.18
N LEU A 155 8.83 -4.39 6.46
CA LEU A 155 8.20 -5.71 6.51
C LEU A 155 9.13 -6.81 6.00
N ALA A 156 9.86 -6.57 4.91
CA ALA A 156 10.82 -7.54 4.40
C ALA A 156 11.94 -7.86 5.41
N LYS A 157 12.39 -6.85 6.18
CA LYS A 157 13.37 -7.04 7.25
C LYS A 157 12.79 -7.67 8.52
N ALA A 158 11.57 -7.32 8.89
CA ALA A 158 10.90 -7.87 10.07
C ALA A 158 10.47 -9.33 9.88
N PHE A 159 10.23 -9.76 8.63
CA PHE A 159 9.73 -11.09 8.29
C PHE A 159 10.53 -11.77 7.16
N PRO A 160 11.84 -12.00 7.32
CA PRO A 160 12.71 -12.50 6.24
C PRO A 160 12.29 -13.86 5.69
N ASN A 161 11.63 -14.69 6.51
CA ASN A 161 11.17 -16.03 6.11
C ASN A 161 9.77 -16.03 5.48
N ASN A 162 8.98 -14.97 5.67
CA ASN A 162 7.55 -14.90 5.31
C ASN A 162 7.20 -13.62 4.54
N VAL A 163 8.16 -13.05 3.80
CA VAL A 163 7.99 -11.77 3.08
C VAL A 163 6.77 -11.81 2.16
N ALA A 164 6.61 -12.88 1.39
CA ALA A 164 5.50 -13.02 0.44
C ALA A 164 4.12 -12.99 1.14
N THR A 165 3.97 -13.72 2.25
CA THR A 165 2.71 -13.74 3.02
C THR A 165 2.38 -12.38 3.62
N VAL A 166 3.40 -11.70 4.16
CA VAL A 166 3.23 -10.39 4.79
C VAL A 166 2.92 -9.30 3.76
N MET A 167 3.60 -9.29 2.62
CA MET A 167 3.28 -8.40 1.51
C MET A 167 1.89 -8.70 0.94
N GLY A 168 1.50 -9.96 0.82
CA GLY A 168 0.15 -10.34 0.40
C GLY A 168 -0.94 -9.86 1.37
N SER A 169 -0.66 -9.90 2.68
CA SER A 169 -1.57 -9.32 3.67
C SER A 169 -1.67 -7.80 3.54
N LEU A 170 -0.56 -7.12 3.23
CA LEU A 170 -0.52 -5.67 2.99
C LEU A 170 -1.42 -5.28 1.82
N GLU A 171 -1.27 -5.99 0.69
CA GLU A 171 -2.12 -5.80 -0.50
C GLU A 171 -3.59 -6.09 -0.24
N SER A 172 -3.90 -7.02 0.67
CA SER A 172 -5.29 -7.27 1.09
C SER A 172 -5.89 -6.03 1.78
N PHE A 173 -5.12 -5.37 2.65
CA PHE A 173 -5.55 -4.11 3.28
C PHE A 173 -5.63 -2.95 2.30
N SER A 174 -4.73 -2.90 1.31
CA SER A 174 -4.80 -1.94 0.20
C SER A 174 -6.11 -2.11 -0.59
N GLY A 175 -6.44 -3.35 -0.96
CA GLY A 175 -7.70 -3.67 -1.63
C GLY A 175 -8.93 -3.32 -0.79
N LEU A 176 -8.88 -3.57 0.53
CA LEU A 176 -9.95 -3.12 1.45
C LEU A 176 -10.10 -1.60 1.47
N GLY A 177 -8.99 -0.85 1.47
CA GLY A 177 -9.03 0.61 1.38
C GLY A 177 -9.70 1.10 0.09
N LEU A 178 -9.36 0.50 -1.06
CA LEU A 178 -9.99 0.79 -2.35
C LEU A 178 -11.49 0.48 -2.37
N VAL A 179 -11.92 -0.60 -1.71
CA VAL A 179 -13.35 -0.98 -1.67
C VAL A 179 -14.15 -0.09 -0.70
N LEU A 180 -13.56 0.27 0.44
CA LEU A 180 -14.25 1.03 1.49
C LEU A 180 -14.24 2.55 1.22
N GLY A 181 -13.29 3.05 0.44
CA GLY A 181 -13.16 4.48 0.12
C GLY A 181 -14.42 5.07 -0.52
N PRO A 182 -14.93 4.54 -1.65
CA PRO A 182 -16.06 5.14 -2.36
C PRO A 182 -17.37 5.14 -1.56
N PRO A 183 -17.79 4.05 -0.89
CA PRO A 183 -19.00 4.06 -0.07
C PRO A 183 -18.91 5.05 1.11
N LEU A 184 -17.76 5.06 1.80
CA LEU A 184 -17.56 5.95 2.95
C LEU A 184 -17.51 7.42 2.50
N GLY A 185 -16.80 7.71 1.42
CA GLY A 185 -16.71 9.04 0.84
C GLY A 185 -18.02 9.56 0.31
N GLY A 186 -18.76 8.75 -0.44
CA GLY A 186 -20.08 9.12 -0.95
C GLY A 186 -21.06 9.44 0.19
N PHE A 187 -21.07 8.63 1.25
CA PHE A 187 -21.91 8.86 2.42
C PHE A 187 -21.57 10.17 3.14
N LEU A 188 -20.27 10.40 3.41
CA LEU A 188 -19.79 11.62 4.05
C LEU A 188 -20.05 12.85 3.18
N TYR A 189 -19.85 12.74 1.87
CA TYR A 189 -20.09 13.80 0.90
C TYR A 189 -21.56 14.21 0.86
N GLN A 190 -22.48 13.24 0.83
CA GLN A 190 -23.92 13.51 0.82
C GLN A 190 -24.43 14.12 2.13
N SER A 191 -23.85 13.72 3.26
CA SER A 191 -24.31 14.16 4.58
C SER A 191 -23.70 15.50 5.02
N PHE A 192 -22.45 15.77 4.64
CA PHE A 192 -21.67 16.88 5.18
C PHE A 192 -20.96 17.75 4.13
N GLY A 193 -21.04 17.41 2.84
CA GLY A 193 -20.43 18.15 1.75
C GLY A 193 -19.01 17.72 1.38
N TYR A 194 -18.39 18.46 0.47
CA TYR A 194 -17.10 18.10 -0.17
C TYR A 194 -15.91 18.03 0.79
N GLU A 195 -15.83 18.94 1.75
CA GLU A 195 -14.62 19.09 2.58
C GLU A 195 -14.45 17.92 3.58
N VAL A 196 -15.56 17.43 4.13
CA VAL A 196 -15.57 16.50 5.27
C VAL A 196 -14.95 15.13 4.98
N PRO A 197 -15.23 14.44 3.85
CA PRO A 197 -14.59 13.18 3.52
C PRO A 197 -13.06 13.24 3.59
N PHE A 198 -12.46 14.30 3.04
CA PHE A 198 -11.02 14.49 2.99
C PHE A 198 -10.44 14.91 4.34
N ILE A 199 -11.07 15.86 5.03
CA ILE A 199 -10.60 16.31 6.34
C ILE A 199 -10.64 15.16 7.34
N LEU A 200 -11.71 14.37 7.35
CA LEU A 200 -11.84 13.23 8.27
C LEU A 200 -10.76 12.18 8.01
N LEU A 201 -10.59 11.74 6.77
CA LEU A 201 -9.57 10.75 6.42
C LEU A 201 -8.15 11.26 6.63
N GLY A 202 -7.86 12.50 6.21
CA GLY A 202 -6.57 13.13 6.42
C GLY A 202 -6.22 13.24 7.91
N CYS A 203 -7.18 13.63 8.75
CA CYS A 203 -7.02 13.62 10.21
C CYS A 203 -6.78 12.21 10.76
N ILE A 204 -7.50 11.19 10.29
CA ILE A 204 -7.27 9.79 10.72
C ILE A 204 -5.83 9.36 10.38
N VAL A 205 -5.35 9.65 9.16
CA VAL A 205 -3.97 9.34 8.76
C VAL A 205 -2.96 10.11 9.62
N LEU A 206 -3.20 11.41 9.88
CA LEU A 206 -2.34 12.23 10.73
C LEU A 206 -2.30 11.74 12.18
N LEU A 207 -3.42 11.26 12.73
CA LEU A 207 -3.48 10.66 14.07
C LEU A 207 -2.70 9.35 14.17
N MET A 208 -2.56 8.61 13.06
CA MET A 208 -1.74 7.40 13.00
C MET A 208 -0.23 7.71 12.97
N VAL A 209 0.19 8.91 12.58
CA VAL A 209 1.61 9.32 12.54
C VAL A 209 2.31 9.17 13.90
N PRO A 210 1.84 9.78 15.01
CA PRO A 210 2.50 9.64 16.31
C PRO A 210 2.48 8.21 16.84
N LEU A 211 1.39 7.47 16.59
CA LEU A 211 1.28 6.06 16.96
C LEU A 211 2.36 5.24 16.26
N ASN A 212 2.48 5.39 14.94
CA ASN A 212 3.50 4.70 14.15
C ASN A 212 4.92 5.16 14.50
N MET A 213 5.13 6.42 14.87
CA MET A 213 6.44 6.90 15.31
C MET A 213 6.91 6.24 16.61
N CYS A 214 6.00 5.99 17.55
CA CYS A 214 6.28 5.28 18.80
C CYS A 214 6.44 3.77 18.60
N ILE A 215 5.65 3.18 17.71
CA ILE A 215 5.58 1.74 17.53
C ILE A 215 6.70 1.19 16.63
N LEU A 216 7.08 1.93 15.60
CA LEU A 216 7.98 1.41 14.56
C LEU A 216 9.43 1.39 15.06
N PRO A 217 10.08 0.21 15.11
CA PRO A 217 11.49 0.13 15.48
C PRO A 217 12.38 0.74 14.39
N ASN A 218 13.56 1.22 14.78
CA ASN A 218 14.56 1.70 13.84
C ASN A 218 15.18 0.50 13.13
N TYR A 219 14.75 0.22 11.91
CA TYR A 219 15.45 -0.68 11.01
C TYR A 219 16.53 0.09 10.27
N GLU A 220 17.80 -0.23 10.54
CA GLU A 220 18.90 0.23 9.70
C GLU A 220 18.77 -0.41 8.33
N SER A 221 18.79 0.41 7.29
CA SER A 221 18.74 -0.04 5.90
C SER A 221 20.16 -0.13 5.37
N ASP A 222 20.72 -1.34 5.24
CA ASP A 222 21.98 -1.53 4.54
C ASP A 222 21.95 -0.89 3.15
N PRO A 223 22.93 -0.01 2.82
CA PRO A 223 23.08 0.49 1.46
C PRO A 223 23.38 -0.69 0.54
N GLY A 224 22.36 -1.11 -0.22
CA GLY A 224 22.49 -2.18 -1.19
C GLY A 224 23.60 -1.85 -2.19
N LYS A 225 24.65 -2.68 -2.25
CA LYS A 225 25.75 -2.55 -3.22
C LYS A 225 25.32 -2.78 -4.68
N HIS A 226 24.09 -3.23 -4.91
CA HIS A 226 23.58 -3.59 -6.23
C HIS A 226 22.86 -2.41 -6.90
N SER A 227 23.24 -2.14 -8.14
CA SER A 227 22.66 -1.06 -8.94
C SER A 227 21.27 -1.46 -9.44
N PHE A 228 20.22 -0.74 -9.00
CA PHE A 228 18.84 -0.87 -9.45
C PHE A 228 18.70 -0.91 -10.99
N TRP A 229 19.51 -0.08 -11.68
CA TRP A 229 19.55 -0.03 -13.15
C TRP A 229 20.02 -1.34 -13.79
N LYS A 230 20.93 -2.07 -13.14
CA LYS A 230 21.34 -3.40 -13.63
C LYS A 230 20.22 -4.42 -13.50
N LEU A 231 19.30 -4.24 -12.54
CA LEU A 231 18.17 -5.13 -12.32
C LEU A 231 17.10 -4.96 -13.40
N ILE A 232 16.80 -3.72 -13.80
CA ILE A 232 15.85 -3.42 -14.89
C ILE A 232 16.36 -3.90 -16.27
N ILE A 233 17.67 -3.88 -16.50
CA ILE A 233 18.28 -4.30 -17.76
C ILE A 233 18.20 -5.84 -17.96
N LEU A 234 17.93 -6.61 -16.91
CA LEU A 234 17.73 -8.05 -17.05
C LEU A 234 16.44 -8.34 -17.84
N PRO A 235 16.53 -9.07 -18.97
CA PRO A 235 15.39 -9.26 -19.86
C PRO A 235 14.21 -9.98 -19.19
N LYS A 236 14.48 -10.87 -18.23
CA LYS A 236 13.45 -11.53 -17.42
C LYS A 236 12.68 -10.55 -16.52
N VAL A 237 13.40 -9.62 -15.88
CA VAL A 237 12.79 -8.61 -15.00
C VAL A 237 12.00 -7.60 -15.83
N ALA A 238 12.58 -7.12 -16.93
CA ALA A 238 11.90 -6.22 -17.86
C ALA A 238 10.61 -6.81 -18.42
N PHE A 239 10.62 -8.11 -18.78
CA PHE A 239 9.43 -8.80 -19.28
C PHE A 239 8.35 -8.95 -18.20
N ILE A 240 8.72 -9.29 -16.97
CA ILE A 240 7.77 -9.37 -15.86
C ILE A 240 7.18 -8.00 -15.54
N SER A 241 8.01 -6.96 -15.46
CA SER A 241 7.54 -5.58 -15.26
C SER A 241 6.59 -5.14 -16.38
N PHE A 242 6.90 -5.46 -17.64
CA PHE A 242 6.02 -5.15 -18.77
C PHE A 242 4.65 -5.82 -18.63
N ILE A 243 4.60 -7.11 -18.27
CA ILE A 243 3.34 -7.83 -18.05
C ILE A 243 2.54 -7.19 -16.91
N ILE A 244 3.19 -6.90 -15.77
CA ILE A 244 2.55 -6.28 -14.61
C ILE A 244 1.98 -4.91 -14.98
N THR A 245 2.78 -4.05 -15.61
CA THR A 245 2.33 -2.73 -16.05
C THR A 245 1.18 -2.82 -17.06
N SER A 246 1.22 -3.78 -17.98
CA SER A 246 0.15 -3.96 -18.97
C SER A 246 -1.17 -4.40 -18.30
N LEU A 247 -1.12 -5.28 -17.30
CA LEU A 247 -2.29 -5.68 -16.51
C LEU A 247 -2.82 -4.51 -15.67
N SER A 248 -1.93 -3.79 -14.98
CA SER A 248 -2.28 -2.65 -14.13
C SER A 248 -2.85 -1.48 -14.94
N SER A 249 -2.40 -1.28 -16.19
CA SER A 249 -2.96 -0.26 -17.10
C SER A 249 -4.44 -0.50 -17.38
N GLY A 250 -4.86 -1.77 -17.43
CA GLY A 250 -6.28 -2.13 -17.57
C GLY A 250 -7.12 -1.67 -16.38
N PHE A 251 -6.65 -1.90 -15.15
CA PHE A 251 -7.30 -1.40 -13.94
C PHE A 251 -7.28 0.13 -13.85
N GLY A 252 -6.13 0.76 -14.12
CA GLY A 252 -5.97 2.21 -14.06
C GLY A 252 -6.81 2.98 -15.09
N PHE A 253 -7.18 2.35 -16.20
CA PHE A 253 -8.13 2.92 -17.16
C PHE A 253 -9.57 2.96 -16.61
N LEU A 254 -9.95 1.97 -15.80
CA LEU A 254 -11.31 1.88 -15.26
C LEU A 254 -11.59 3.00 -14.25
N ASP A 255 -10.63 3.40 -13.42
CA ASP A 255 -10.81 4.44 -12.40
C ASP A 255 -11.38 5.77 -12.95
N PRO A 256 -10.71 6.47 -13.89
CA PRO A 256 -11.22 7.74 -14.41
C PRO A 256 -12.47 7.53 -15.30
N THR A 257 -12.52 6.44 -16.07
CA THR A 257 -13.63 6.21 -17.01
C THR A 257 -14.92 5.81 -16.30
N LEU A 258 -14.87 4.93 -15.29
CA LEU A 258 -16.04 4.59 -14.48
C LEU A 258 -16.54 5.80 -13.70
N SER A 259 -15.63 6.59 -13.13
CA SER A 259 -16.00 7.79 -12.37
C SER A 259 -16.71 8.82 -13.24
N LEU A 260 -16.28 9.01 -14.50
CA LEU A 260 -16.95 9.88 -15.45
C LEU A 260 -18.28 9.29 -15.97
N PHE A 261 -18.34 7.99 -16.26
CA PHE A 261 -19.55 7.36 -16.81
C PHE A 261 -20.69 7.26 -15.80
N VAL A 262 -20.38 7.08 -14.52
CA VAL A 262 -21.38 7.10 -13.43
C VAL A 262 -22.04 8.48 -13.30
N LEU A 263 -21.41 9.55 -13.78
CA LEU A 263 -21.96 10.91 -13.72
C LEU A 263 -22.90 11.26 -14.88
N GLU A 264 -22.85 10.52 -15.99
CA GLU A 264 -23.76 10.71 -17.14
C GLU A 264 -25.15 10.08 -16.93
N LYS A 265 -25.38 9.39 -15.82
CA LYS A 265 -26.66 8.73 -15.47
C LYS A 265 -27.25 9.28 -14.18
#